data_AF-A0A351Y6Y1-F1
#
_entry.id   AF-A0A351Y6Y1-F1
#
_cell.length_a   1.000
_cell.length_b   1.000
_cell.length_c   1.000
_cell.angle_alpha   90.00
_cell.angle_beta   90.00
_cell.angle_gamma   90.00
#
_symmetry.space_group_name_H-M   'P 1'
#
loop_
_entity.id
_entity.type
_entity.pdbx_description
1 polymer ?
#
loop_
_entity_poly.entity_id
_entity_poly.type
_entity_poly.pdbx_seq_one_letter_code
_entity_poly.pdbx_strand_id
1 'polypeptide(L)'
;MPRKEFIAECLRVTKGYREQFKDLRKSVGVSADRSLEYSTISPLVQRISQRSFLDLLSKKTIYKKNFPALRCPECQTSVAQAEVEDKEFDSTFYDLQFTLEDGTPVIIATTRPELLPACVAVFVNPEDERYKNLIGKDIITPLGKKVKILADEKVGIEKGTGVVMCCTYGDETDMYRVQTYKLPDCIVLDTTGRLINTGDAELDGLTTRQGRKLIVEKLKAKGLVLKELPISHAVGCHERCGTPMEIIPTAQWFINVLDHKQKFLDNANSIKRYPEYMKKRYDERVENLKWDRCISRQRFYGIPIPVRYSKKTGEVILPDADQLPVDPINDRPKTLPE
;
A
#
# COMPACT_ATOMS: atom_id res chain seq x y z
N MET A 1 -15.76 -15.71 14.99
CA MET A 1 -14.80 -16.67 15.59
C MET A 1 -13.66 -15.90 16.25
N PRO A 2 -13.41 -16.10 17.55
CA PRO A 2 -12.25 -15.54 18.26
C PRO A 2 -10.91 -15.92 17.59
N ARG A 3 -9.91 -15.05 17.72
CA ARG A 3 -8.58 -15.23 17.09
C ARG A 3 -7.94 -16.57 17.43
N LYS A 4 -7.98 -16.99 18.71
CA LYS A 4 -7.37 -18.24 19.17
C LYS A 4 -8.00 -19.47 18.51
N GLU A 5 -9.32 -19.49 18.42
CA GLU A 5 -10.07 -20.56 17.74
C GLU A 5 -9.77 -20.59 16.24
N PHE A 6 -9.70 -19.43 15.60
CA PHE A 6 -9.33 -19.33 14.18
C PHE A 6 -7.93 -19.89 13.91
N ILE A 7 -6.94 -19.55 14.75
CA ILE A 7 -5.57 -20.09 14.63
C ILE A 7 -5.58 -21.61 14.83
N ALA A 8 -6.32 -22.12 15.83
CA ALA A 8 -6.43 -23.56 16.07
C ALA A 8 -7.01 -24.28 14.85
N GLU A 9 -8.01 -23.70 14.20
CA GLU A 9 -8.60 -24.25 12.99
C GLU A 9 -7.63 -24.23 11.80
N CYS A 10 -6.90 -23.13 11.59
CA CYS A 10 -5.83 -23.08 10.59
C CYS A 10 -4.76 -24.17 10.81
N LEU A 11 -4.34 -24.39 12.06
CA LEU A 11 -3.38 -25.44 12.41
C LEU A 11 -3.95 -26.84 12.15
N ARG A 12 -5.23 -27.06 12.46
CA ARG A 12 -5.94 -28.33 12.20
C ARG A 12 -5.96 -28.65 10.71
N VAL A 13 -6.37 -27.69 9.89
CA VAL A 13 -6.40 -27.82 8.41
C VAL A 13 -4.99 -28.06 7.86
N THR A 14 -4.01 -27.27 8.30
CA THR A 14 -2.62 -27.38 7.84
C THR A 14 -2.00 -28.74 8.17
N LYS A 15 -2.36 -29.34 9.31
CA LYS A 15 -1.91 -30.68 9.70
C LYS A 15 -2.38 -31.73 8.70
N GLY A 16 -3.64 -31.67 8.25
CA GLY A 16 -4.17 -32.61 7.26
C GLY A 16 -3.43 -32.52 5.92
N TYR A 17 -3.28 -31.31 5.38
CA TYR A 17 -2.53 -31.10 4.13
C TYR A 17 -1.06 -31.50 4.24
N ARG A 18 -0.41 -31.24 5.39
CA ARG A 18 0.99 -31.62 5.62
C ARG A 18 1.21 -33.12 5.39
N GLU A 19 0.34 -33.97 5.91
CA GLU A 19 0.48 -35.42 5.73
C GLU A 19 0.26 -35.82 4.27
N GLN A 20 -0.72 -35.23 3.58
CA GLN A 20 -0.91 -35.45 2.14
C GLN A 20 0.33 -35.04 1.32
N PHE A 21 0.94 -33.89 1.61
CA PHE A 21 2.16 -33.45 0.93
C PHE A 21 3.36 -34.36 1.24
N LYS A 22 3.44 -34.94 2.44
CA LYS A 22 4.48 -35.93 2.78
C LYS A 22 4.31 -37.20 1.97
N ASP A 23 3.10 -37.70 1.84
CA ASP A 23 2.82 -38.91 1.08
C ASP A 23 3.02 -38.69 -0.42
N LEU A 24 2.66 -37.53 -0.95
CA LEU A 24 2.99 -37.14 -2.31
C LEU A 24 4.51 -37.07 -2.55
N ARG A 25 5.26 -36.45 -1.63
CA ARG A 25 6.73 -36.40 -1.74
C ARG A 25 7.36 -37.78 -1.67
N LYS A 26 6.82 -38.67 -0.83
CA LYS A 26 7.20 -40.09 -0.76
C LYS A 26 6.96 -40.80 -2.09
N SER A 27 5.77 -40.64 -2.66
CA SER A 27 5.37 -41.38 -3.85
C SER A 27 6.20 -40.99 -5.08
N VAL A 28 6.75 -39.78 -5.12
CA VAL A 28 7.67 -39.33 -6.18
C VAL A 28 9.15 -39.54 -5.85
N GLY A 29 9.46 -40.25 -4.76
CA GLY A 29 10.84 -40.65 -4.42
C GLY A 29 11.71 -39.58 -3.77
N VAL A 30 11.13 -38.52 -3.16
CA VAL A 30 11.93 -37.51 -2.46
C VAL A 30 12.55 -38.10 -1.18
N SER A 31 13.87 -38.25 -1.18
CA SER A 31 14.69 -38.86 -0.11
C SER A 31 15.18 -37.87 0.97
N ALA A 32 14.45 -36.77 1.19
CA ALA A 32 14.83 -35.77 2.19
C ALA A 32 14.80 -36.33 3.63
N ASP A 33 15.77 -35.93 4.44
CA ASP A 33 15.84 -36.29 5.87
C ASP A 33 14.65 -35.69 6.63
N ARG A 34 13.77 -36.56 7.13
CA ARG A 34 12.56 -36.14 7.85
C ARG A 34 12.81 -35.77 9.30
N SER A 35 13.96 -36.14 9.87
CA SER A 35 14.32 -35.71 11.22
C SER A 35 14.52 -34.19 11.32
N LEU A 36 14.82 -33.55 10.17
CA LEU A 36 15.02 -32.10 10.04
C LEU A 36 13.74 -31.35 9.63
N GLU A 37 12.57 -32.01 9.63
CA GLU A 37 11.30 -31.36 9.31
C GLU A 37 10.99 -30.26 10.34
N TYR A 38 10.61 -29.08 9.84
CA TYR A 38 10.11 -28.01 10.68
C TYR A 38 8.85 -27.38 10.06
N SER A 39 8.08 -26.68 10.89
CA SER A 39 6.95 -25.88 10.46
C SER A 39 7.25 -24.40 10.62
N THR A 40 6.88 -23.61 9.62
CA THR A 40 7.05 -22.15 9.60
C THR A 40 6.27 -21.42 10.70
N ILE A 41 5.38 -22.10 11.40
CA ILE A 41 4.64 -21.58 12.56
C ILE A 41 4.96 -22.34 13.86
N SER A 42 5.96 -23.23 13.86
CA SER A 42 6.39 -23.95 15.06
C SER A 42 6.94 -23.00 16.14
N PRO A 43 6.89 -23.35 17.43
CA PRO A 43 7.47 -22.53 18.50
C PRO A 43 8.94 -22.17 18.27
N LEU A 44 9.73 -23.10 17.70
CA LEU A 44 11.13 -22.84 17.35
C LEU A 44 11.26 -21.73 16.29
N VAL A 45 10.50 -21.81 15.20
CA VAL A 45 10.54 -20.80 14.14
C VAL A 45 9.99 -19.45 14.63
N GLN A 46 8.93 -19.46 15.44
CA GLN A 46 8.43 -18.24 16.09
C GLN A 46 9.53 -17.58 16.92
N ARG A 47 10.27 -18.34 17.73
CA ARG A 47 11.40 -17.84 18.53
C ARG A 47 12.47 -17.22 17.65
N ILE A 48 12.88 -17.91 16.58
CA ILE A 48 13.90 -17.42 15.64
C ILE A 48 13.44 -16.12 14.99
N SER A 49 12.22 -16.07 14.46
CA SER A 49 11.67 -14.88 13.79
C SER A 49 11.57 -13.68 14.73
N GLN A 50 11.07 -13.88 15.96
CA GLN A 50 10.99 -12.82 16.95
C GLN A 50 12.38 -12.33 17.39
N ARG A 51 13.35 -13.24 17.54
CA ARG A 51 14.73 -12.87 17.85
C ARG A 51 15.36 -12.06 16.72
N SER A 52 15.14 -12.44 15.46
CA SER A 52 15.58 -11.66 14.30
C SER A 52 14.93 -10.28 14.25
N PHE A 53 13.65 -10.16 14.65
CA PHE A 53 13.00 -8.87 14.75
C PHE A 53 13.70 -7.96 15.78
N LEU A 54 14.00 -8.47 16.98
CA LEU A 54 14.70 -7.70 18.02
C LEU A 54 16.12 -7.29 17.58
N ASP A 55 16.86 -8.20 16.94
CA ASP A 55 18.20 -7.92 16.41
C ASP A 55 18.16 -6.81 15.35
N LEU A 56 17.26 -6.91 14.36
CA LEU A 56 17.12 -5.88 13.32
C LEU A 56 16.61 -4.54 13.88
N LEU A 57 15.80 -4.57 14.93
CA LEU A 57 15.37 -3.37 15.64
C LEU A 57 16.54 -2.70 16.37
N SER A 58 17.39 -3.45 17.07
CA SER A 58 18.61 -2.92 17.71
C SER A 58 19.60 -2.32 16.70
N LYS A 59 19.63 -2.87 15.49
CA LYS A 59 20.44 -2.37 14.36
C LYS A 59 19.81 -1.19 13.63
N LYS A 60 18.64 -0.72 14.08
CA LYS A 60 17.85 0.36 13.45
C LYS A 60 17.48 0.09 11.98
N THR A 61 17.46 -1.18 11.58
CA THR A 61 17.04 -1.61 10.23
C THR A 61 15.54 -1.87 10.17
N ILE A 62 14.93 -2.19 11.32
CA ILE A 62 13.46 -2.19 11.47
C ILE A 62 13.02 -0.90 12.15
N TYR A 63 11.94 -0.31 11.63
CA TYR A 63 11.34 0.88 12.21
C TYR A 63 9.81 0.84 12.08
N LYS A 64 9.14 1.58 12.98
CA LYS A 64 7.70 1.82 12.92
C LYS A 64 7.46 3.23 12.37
N LYS A 65 6.59 3.38 11.39
CA LYS A 65 6.25 4.68 10.80
C LYS A 65 4.76 4.72 10.49
N ASN A 66 4.12 5.86 10.73
CA ASN A 66 2.83 6.13 10.08
C ASN A 66 3.13 6.51 8.64
N PHE A 67 2.76 5.64 7.72
CA PHE A 67 3.20 5.75 6.34
C PHE A 67 2.13 5.19 5.41
N PRO A 68 1.98 5.76 4.20
CA PRO A 68 0.99 5.27 3.26
C PRO A 68 1.42 3.90 2.77
N ALA A 69 0.70 2.89 3.22
CA ALA A 69 1.00 1.50 2.94
C ALA A 69 0.04 0.99 1.88
N LEU A 70 0.56 0.19 0.95
CA LEU A 70 -0.26 -0.61 0.05
C LEU A 70 -1.14 -1.53 0.90
N ARG A 71 -2.45 -1.40 0.73
CA ARG A 71 -3.46 -2.08 1.53
C ARG A 71 -4.55 -2.65 0.64
N CYS A 72 -4.85 -3.93 0.86
CA CYS A 72 -5.94 -4.58 0.17
C CYS A 72 -7.23 -4.35 0.98
N PRO A 73 -8.26 -3.68 0.41
CA PRO A 73 -9.49 -3.37 1.13
C PRO A 73 -10.32 -4.63 1.45
N GLU A 74 -10.35 -5.60 0.53
CA GLU A 74 -11.03 -6.89 0.72
C GLU A 74 -10.39 -7.72 1.84
N CYS A 75 -9.07 -7.85 1.77
CA CYS A 75 -8.29 -8.62 2.74
C CYS A 75 -8.02 -7.86 4.05
N GLN A 76 -8.31 -6.56 4.08
CA GLN A 76 -8.07 -5.64 5.19
C GLN A 76 -6.66 -5.74 5.80
N THR A 77 -5.65 -5.91 4.94
CA THR A 77 -4.24 -6.01 5.37
C THR A 77 -3.34 -5.18 4.47
N SER A 78 -2.31 -4.60 5.07
CA SER A 78 -1.18 -4.07 4.32
C SER A 78 -0.39 -5.21 3.67
N VAL A 79 0.23 -4.93 2.53
CA VAL A 79 1.08 -5.86 1.76
C VAL A 79 2.36 -5.17 1.34
N ALA A 80 3.37 -5.94 0.94
CA ALA A 80 4.59 -5.42 0.34
C ALA A 80 4.42 -5.28 -1.18
N GLN A 81 5.26 -4.45 -1.82
CA GLN A 81 5.32 -4.31 -3.28
C GLN A 81 5.48 -5.68 -4.00
N ALA A 82 6.15 -6.64 -3.35
CA ALA A 82 6.35 -7.98 -3.89
C ALA A 82 5.07 -8.83 -4.01
N GLU A 83 3.98 -8.45 -3.34
CA GLU A 83 2.69 -9.15 -3.30
C GLU A 83 1.63 -8.43 -4.17
N VAL A 84 2.07 -7.51 -5.03
CA VAL A 84 1.23 -6.77 -5.98
C VAL A 84 1.50 -7.29 -7.39
N GLU A 85 0.42 -7.54 -8.12
CA GLU A 85 0.44 -7.96 -9.52
C GLU A 85 -0.38 -6.99 -10.36
N ASP A 86 0.13 -6.60 -11.53
CA ASP A 86 -0.61 -5.77 -12.46
C ASP A 86 -1.63 -6.61 -13.23
N LYS A 87 -2.86 -6.11 -13.29
CA LYS A 87 -3.95 -6.70 -14.07
C LYS A 87 -4.63 -5.62 -14.91
N GLU A 88 -5.03 -5.95 -16.13
CA GLU A 88 -5.78 -5.04 -16.99
C GLU A 88 -7.22 -4.89 -16.50
N PHE A 89 -7.68 -3.65 -16.38
CA PHE A 89 -9.06 -3.30 -16.03
C PHE A 89 -9.63 -2.27 -17.00
N ASP A 90 -10.88 -2.51 -17.41
CA ASP A 90 -11.71 -1.50 -18.03
C ASP A 90 -12.02 -0.39 -17.03
N SER A 91 -11.87 0.85 -17.49
CA SER A 91 -12.14 2.07 -16.72
C SER A 91 -12.61 3.19 -17.65
N THR A 92 -12.77 4.38 -17.11
CA THR A 92 -13.22 5.56 -17.85
C THR A 92 -12.44 6.77 -17.37
N PHE A 93 -11.88 7.53 -18.31
CA PHE A 93 -11.45 8.90 -18.05
C PHE A 93 -12.66 9.81 -18.04
N TYR A 94 -12.82 10.52 -16.93
CA TYR A 94 -13.79 11.59 -16.76
C TYR A 94 -13.08 12.92 -16.91
N ASP A 95 -13.48 13.71 -17.90
CA ASP A 95 -13.04 15.10 -18.05
C ASP A 95 -13.91 15.97 -17.15
N LEU A 96 -13.34 16.40 -16.03
CA LEU A 96 -14.01 17.20 -15.01
C LEU A 96 -13.69 18.68 -15.19
N GLN A 97 -14.71 19.53 -15.12
CA GLN A 97 -14.53 20.98 -15.17
C GLN A 97 -14.16 21.53 -13.79
N PHE A 98 -12.95 22.05 -13.69
CA PHE A 98 -12.52 22.94 -12.61
C PHE A 98 -12.67 24.40 -13.06
N THR A 99 -12.59 25.34 -12.14
CA THR A 99 -12.82 26.77 -12.46
C THR A 99 -11.80 27.65 -11.76
N LEU A 100 -11.11 28.52 -12.50
CA LEU A 100 -10.26 29.56 -11.92
C LEU A 100 -11.10 30.60 -11.17
N GLU A 101 -10.48 31.42 -10.33
CA GLU A 101 -11.20 32.48 -9.60
C GLU A 101 -11.88 33.51 -10.52
N ASP A 102 -11.36 33.70 -11.73
CA ASP A 102 -11.92 34.58 -12.76
C ASP A 102 -13.08 33.93 -13.57
N GLY A 103 -13.46 32.69 -13.24
CA GLY A 103 -14.51 31.94 -13.92
C GLY A 103 -14.04 31.12 -15.13
N THR A 104 -12.76 31.19 -15.50
CA THR A 104 -12.23 30.42 -16.63
C THR A 104 -12.28 28.91 -16.35
N PRO A 105 -12.89 28.09 -17.22
CA PRO A 105 -12.92 26.64 -17.04
C PRO A 105 -11.56 26.01 -17.37
N VAL A 106 -11.15 25.03 -16.55
CA VAL A 106 -9.96 24.20 -16.80
C VAL A 106 -10.39 22.74 -16.71
N ILE A 107 -10.05 21.94 -17.71
CA ILE A 107 -10.51 20.56 -17.83
C ILE A 107 -9.43 19.62 -17.30
N ILE A 108 -9.80 18.73 -16.37
CA ILE A 108 -8.90 17.76 -15.75
C ILE A 108 -9.43 16.36 -16.02
N ALA A 109 -8.60 15.50 -16.61
CA ALA A 109 -8.92 14.10 -16.83
C ALA A 109 -8.55 13.24 -15.62
N THR A 110 -9.46 12.39 -15.15
CA THR A 110 -9.19 11.42 -14.07
C THR A 110 -9.95 10.11 -14.24
N THR A 111 -9.34 9.01 -13.79
CA THR A 111 -9.99 7.69 -13.67
C THR A 111 -10.58 7.44 -12.28
N ARG A 112 -10.28 8.31 -11.31
CA ARG A 112 -10.66 8.17 -9.90
C ARG A 112 -11.42 9.39 -9.36
N PRO A 113 -12.58 9.75 -9.95
CA PRO A 113 -13.33 10.91 -9.49
C PRO A 113 -13.81 10.75 -8.05
N GLU A 114 -13.94 9.53 -7.51
CA GLU A 114 -14.27 9.29 -6.09
C GLU A 114 -13.25 9.85 -5.10
N LEU A 115 -12.01 10.11 -5.56
CA LEU A 115 -10.97 10.70 -4.73
C LEU A 115 -10.91 12.23 -4.82
N LEU A 116 -11.78 12.85 -5.61
CA LEU A 116 -11.85 14.31 -5.75
C LEU A 116 -11.93 15.07 -4.41
N PRO A 117 -12.62 14.58 -3.35
CA PRO A 117 -12.59 15.25 -2.04
C PRO A 117 -11.17 15.38 -1.44
N ALA A 118 -10.28 14.44 -1.77
CA ALA A 118 -8.87 14.45 -1.38
C ALA A 118 -7.98 15.32 -2.28
N CYS A 119 -8.53 16.03 -3.27
CA CYS A 119 -7.73 16.91 -4.13
C CYS A 119 -7.11 18.05 -3.32
N VAL A 120 -5.78 18.19 -3.36
CA VAL A 120 -5.03 19.20 -2.61
C VAL A 120 -4.22 20.14 -3.51
N ALA A 121 -4.00 19.76 -4.76
CA ALA A 121 -3.35 20.59 -5.78
C ALA A 121 -3.74 20.10 -7.18
N VAL A 122 -3.48 20.93 -8.17
CA VAL A 122 -3.53 20.57 -9.59
C VAL A 122 -2.13 20.74 -10.15
N PHE A 123 -1.70 19.82 -11.03
CA PHE A 123 -0.39 19.90 -11.66
C PHE A 123 -0.50 20.02 -13.17
N VAL A 124 0.40 20.84 -13.73
CA VAL A 124 0.61 21.01 -15.17
C VAL A 124 2.09 20.83 -15.48
N ASN A 125 2.40 20.45 -16.71
CA ASN A 125 3.78 20.42 -17.16
C ASN A 125 4.25 21.88 -17.42
N PRO A 126 5.44 22.31 -16.92
CA PRO A 126 5.95 23.66 -17.19
C PRO A 126 6.18 23.96 -18.68
N GLU A 127 6.43 22.94 -19.50
CA GLU A 127 6.63 23.04 -20.94
C GLU A 127 5.32 22.98 -21.74
N ASP A 128 4.17 22.81 -21.07
CA ASP A 128 2.86 22.84 -21.74
C ASP A 128 2.40 24.29 -21.94
N GLU A 129 2.65 24.81 -23.15
CA GLU A 129 2.26 26.15 -23.58
C GLU A 129 0.77 26.48 -23.34
N ARG A 130 -0.11 25.47 -23.32
CA ARG A 130 -1.56 25.65 -23.09
C ARG A 130 -1.87 26.08 -21.66
N TYR A 131 -1.06 25.63 -20.69
CA TYR A 131 -1.37 25.79 -19.26
C TYR A 131 -0.25 26.42 -18.42
N LYS A 132 0.94 26.65 -18.97
CA LYS A 132 2.07 27.24 -18.21
C LYS A 132 1.71 28.57 -17.52
N ASN A 133 0.86 29.38 -18.15
CA ASN A 133 0.40 30.66 -17.61
C ASN A 133 -0.57 30.52 -16.42
N LEU A 134 -0.99 29.31 -16.08
CA LEU A 134 -1.85 29.01 -14.94
C LEU A 134 -1.08 28.64 -13.69
N ILE A 135 0.23 28.37 -13.79
CA ILE A 135 1.08 27.97 -12.66
C ILE A 135 1.05 29.07 -11.58
N GLY A 136 0.83 28.66 -10.32
CA GLY A 136 0.73 29.55 -9.16
C GLY A 136 -0.67 30.12 -8.91
N LYS A 137 -1.58 30.06 -9.90
CA LYS A 137 -2.97 30.49 -9.73
C LYS A 137 -3.74 29.53 -8.82
N ASP A 138 -4.81 30.07 -8.25
CA ASP A 138 -5.80 29.27 -7.54
C ASP A 138 -6.86 28.73 -8.49
N ILE A 139 -7.34 27.53 -8.18
CA ILE A 139 -8.38 26.83 -8.94
C ILE A 139 -9.37 26.18 -7.98
N ILE A 140 -10.64 26.22 -8.34
CA ILE A 140 -11.76 25.68 -7.57
C ILE A 140 -12.15 24.33 -8.18
N THR A 141 -12.15 23.30 -7.34
CA THR A 141 -12.58 21.95 -7.71
C THR A 141 -14.10 21.89 -7.97
N PRO A 142 -14.61 20.85 -8.67
CA PRO A 142 -16.04 20.63 -8.85
C PRO A 142 -16.85 20.52 -7.54
N LEU A 143 -16.17 20.31 -6.40
CA LEU A 143 -16.76 20.25 -5.06
C LEU A 143 -16.67 21.60 -4.30
N GLY A 144 -16.17 22.66 -4.93
CA GLY A 144 -16.05 23.99 -4.32
C GLY A 144 -14.79 24.20 -3.48
N LYS A 145 -13.89 23.21 -3.38
CA LYS A 145 -12.60 23.34 -2.66
C LYS A 145 -11.59 24.12 -3.51
N LYS A 146 -10.94 25.13 -2.90
CA LYS A 146 -9.87 25.93 -3.51
C LYS A 146 -8.52 25.24 -3.34
N VAL A 147 -7.76 25.07 -4.42
CA VAL A 147 -6.42 24.45 -4.45
C VAL A 147 -5.49 25.24 -5.39
N LYS A 148 -4.18 24.99 -5.31
CA LYS A 148 -3.16 25.66 -6.16
C LYS A 148 -2.84 24.84 -7.41
N ILE A 149 -2.55 25.53 -8.51
CA ILE A 149 -1.93 24.95 -9.71
C ILE A 149 -0.41 25.03 -9.57
N LEU A 150 0.27 23.89 -9.68
CA LEU A 150 1.72 23.73 -9.52
C LEU A 150 2.34 23.11 -10.77
N ALA A 151 3.65 23.30 -10.94
CA ALA A 151 4.42 22.73 -12.05
C ALA A 151 5.08 21.40 -11.65
N ASP A 152 4.94 20.39 -12.50
CA ASP A 152 5.66 19.11 -12.37
C ASP A 152 5.95 18.53 -13.77
N GLU A 153 7.24 18.37 -14.09
CA GLU A 153 7.71 17.83 -15.38
C GLU A 153 7.23 16.39 -15.64
N LYS A 154 6.84 15.65 -14.59
CA LYS A 154 6.30 14.29 -14.71
C LYS A 154 4.86 14.26 -15.24
N VAL A 155 4.20 15.42 -15.36
CA VAL A 155 2.87 15.51 -15.97
C VAL A 155 3.00 15.26 -17.47
N GLY A 156 2.32 14.22 -17.97
CA GLY A 156 2.29 13.92 -19.39
C GLY A 156 1.42 14.92 -20.15
N ILE A 157 2.02 15.73 -21.02
CA ILE A 157 1.35 16.76 -21.84
C ILE A 157 0.20 16.16 -22.68
N GLU A 158 0.42 14.99 -23.26
CA GLU A 158 -0.56 14.29 -24.12
C GLU A 158 -1.49 13.33 -23.35
N LYS A 159 -1.27 13.15 -22.04
CA LYS A 159 -2.09 12.22 -21.24
C LYS A 159 -3.35 12.92 -20.76
N GLY A 160 -4.51 12.47 -21.25
CA GLY A 160 -5.79 13.07 -20.91
C GLY A 160 -5.84 14.51 -21.42
N THR A 161 -5.99 15.49 -20.51
CA THR A 161 -6.03 16.91 -20.86
C THR A 161 -4.69 17.63 -20.74
N GLY A 162 -3.62 16.94 -20.29
CA GLY A 162 -2.34 17.57 -19.92
C GLY A 162 -2.34 18.22 -18.52
N VAL A 163 -3.47 18.12 -17.80
CA VAL A 163 -3.66 18.65 -16.44
C VAL A 163 -4.11 17.51 -15.54
N VAL A 164 -3.54 17.39 -14.33
CA VAL A 164 -3.84 16.31 -13.40
C VAL A 164 -4.18 16.83 -12.01
N MET A 165 -5.25 16.30 -11.40
CA MET A 165 -5.55 16.54 -9.99
C MET A 165 -4.64 15.69 -9.11
N CYS A 166 -4.11 16.26 -8.04
CA CYS A 166 -3.35 15.52 -7.04
C CYS A 166 -4.25 15.23 -5.84
N CYS A 167 -4.68 13.98 -5.70
CA CYS A 167 -5.50 13.53 -4.58
C CYS A 167 -4.63 12.73 -3.62
N THR A 168 -4.57 13.15 -2.36
CA THR A 168 -3.71 12.49 -1.36
C THR A 168 -3.99 11.00 -1.29
N TYR A 169 -2.92 10.22 -1.52
CA TYR A 169 -2.95 8.75 -1.57
C TYR A 169 -3.75 8.13 -2.73
N GLY A 170 -4.00 8.88 -3.80
CA GLY A 170 -4.67 8.35 -5.00
C GLY A 170 -3.82 7.36 -5.79
N ASP A 171 -2.52 7.65 -5.91
CA ASP A 171 -1.50 6.78 -6.47
C ASP A 171 -0.09 7.11 -5.93
N GLU A 172 0.94 6.42 -6.43
CA GLU A 172 2.34 6.65 -6.04
C GLU A 172 2.86 8.05 -6.44
N THR A 173 2.35 8.61 -7.55
CA THR A 173 2.76 9.92 -8.06
C THR A 173 2.22 11.03 -7.18
N ASP A 174 0.97 10.91 -6.75
CA ASP A 174 0.33 11.84 -5.83
C ASP A 174 1.03 11.85 -4.48
N MET A 175 1.46 10.69 -3.98
CA MET A 175 2.29 10.63 -2.78
C MET A 175 3.63 11.33 -2.92
N TYR A 176 4.32 11.09 -4.03
CA TYR A 176 5.58 11.75 -4.33
C TYR A 176 5.38 13.27 -4.35
N ARG A 177 4.30 13.76 -4.97
CA ARG A 177 3.97 15.19 -5.03
C ARG A 177 3.65 15.77 -3.67
N VAL A 178 2.83 15.08 -2.87
CA VAL A 178 2.48 15.53 -1.51
C VAL A 178 3.73 15.73 -0.67
N GLN A 179 4.68 14.79 -0.73
CA GLN A 179 5.95 14.91 -0.01
C GLN A 179 6.88 15.99 -0.59
N THR A 180 7.04 16.02 -1.91
CA THR A 180 7.98 16.93 -2.60
C THR A 180 7.56 18.39 -2.46
N TYR A 181 6.27 18.68 -2.64
CA TYR A 181 5.70 20.03 -2.61
C TYR A 181 5.13 20.40 -1.23
N LYS A 182 5.30 19.53 -0.22
CA LYS A 182 4.81 19.73 1.16
C LYS A 182 3.32 20.08 1.23
N LEU A 183 2.51 19.36 0.45
CA LEU A 183 1.07 19.55 0.39
C LEU A 183 0.39 18.99 1.66
N PRO A 184 -0.79 19.49 2.03
CA PRO A 184 -1.53 18.96 3.17
C PRO A 184 -1.99 17.51 2.92
N ASP A 185 -2.01 16.70 3.98
CA ASP A 185 -2.60 15.36 3.94
C ASP A 185 -4.13 15.43 4.03
N CYS A 186 -4.84 14.74 3.13
CA CYS A 186 -6.30 14.62 3.15
C CYS A 186 -6.72 13.14 2.99
N ILE A 187 -7.12 12.50 4.08
CA ILE A 187 -7.46 11.07 4.08
C ILE A 187 -8.96 10.93 3.84
N VAL A 188 -9.30 10.34 2.68
CA VAL A 188 -10.69 10.08 2.29
C VAL A 188 -11.04 8.59 2.23
N LEU A 189 -10.10 7.70 2.55
CA LEU A 189 -10.33 6.26 2.65
C LEU A 189 -9.97 5.76 4.05
N ASP A 190 -10.87 5.00 4.65
CA ASP A 190 -10.62 4.30 5.90
C ASP A 190 -9.79 3.03 5.68
N THR A 191 -9.45 2.33 6.77
CA THR A 191 -8.68 1.08 6.70
C THR A 191 -9.45 -0.10 6.07
N THR A 192 -10.72 0.06 5.72
CA THR A 192 -11.50 -0.94 4.97
C THR A 192 -11.65 -0.57 3.49
N GLY A 193 -11.11 0.57 3.06
CA GLY A 193 -11.25 1.10 1.70
C GLY A 193 -12.60 1.76 1.45
N ARG A 194 -13.31 2.19 2.51
CA ARG A 194 -14.54 2.96 2.41
C ARG A 194 -14.26 4.45 2.49
N LEU A 195 -15.07 5.22 1.78
CA LEU A 195 -14.98 6.67 1.77
C LEU A 195 -15.32 7.24 3.15
N ILE A 196 -14.53 8.22 3.60
CA ILE A 196 -14.73 8.97 4.85
C ILE A 196 -14.31 10.42 4.64
N ASN A 197 -14.80 11.34 5.46
CA ASN A 197 -14.38 12.75 5.45
C ASN A 197 -14.51 13.41 4.06
N THR A 198 -15.46 12.96 3.24
CA THR A 198 -15.61 13.48 1.87
C THR A 198 -16.26 14.86 1.82
N GLY A 199 -16.89 15.28 2.91
CA GLY A 199 -17.73 16.47 2.96
C GLY A 199 -19.14 16.24 2.40
N ASP A 200 -19.46 15.01 1.97
CA ASP A 200 -20.77 14.60 1.50
C ASP A 200 -21.21 13.33 2.25
N ALA A 201 -22.22 13.46 3.10
CA ALA A 201 -22.72 12.36 3.93
C ALA A 201 -23.27 11.17 3.09
N GLU A 202 -23.65 11.40 1.83
CA GLU A 202 -24.09 10.33 0.94
C GLU A 202 -22.91 9.52 0.35
N LEU A 203 -21.71 10.10 0.30
CA LEU A 203 -20.49 9.40 -0.12
C LEU A 203 -19.83 8.63 1.03
N ASP A 204 -19.88 9.17 2.24
CA ASP A 204 -19.24 8.55 3.40
C ASP A 204 -19.83 7.15 3.70
N GLY A 205 -18.96 6.18 3.95
CA GLY A 205 -19.29 4.77 4.16
C GLY A 205 -19.38 3.92 2.88
N LEU A 206 -19.43 4.54 1.70
CA LEU A 206 -19.46 3.82 0.43
C LEU A 206 -18.10 3.22 0.07
N THR A 207 -18.10 2.10 -0.66
CA THR A 207 -16.89 1.60 -1.32
C THR A 207 -16.42 2.55 -2.43
N THR A 208 -15.15 2.50 -2.82
CA THR A 208 -14.62 3.33 -3.94
C THR A 208 -15.42 3.18 -5.22
N ARG A 209 -15.87 1.95 -5.56
CA ARG A 209 -16.72 1.70 -6.73
C ARG A 209 -18.09 2.36 -6.63
N GLN A 210 -18.73 2.28 -5.47
CA GLN A 210 -20.05 2.91 -5.24
C GLN A 210 -19.92 4.43 -5.21
N GLY A 211 -18.91 4.95 -4.53
CA GLY A 211 -18.60 6.38 -4.48
C GLY A 211 -18.29 6.96 -5.85
N ARG A 212 -17.56 6.22 -6.70
CA ARG A 212 -17.29 6.62 -8.09
C ARG A 212 -18.58 6.81 -8.87
N LYS A 213 -19.51 5.85 -8.77
CA LYS A 213 -20.81 5.95 -9.44
C LYS A 213 -21.58 7.19 -8.95
N LEU A 214 -21.72 7.34 -7.63
CA LEU A 214 -22.51 8.42 -7.03
C LEU A 214 -21.92 9.80 -7.32
N ILE A 215 -20.60 9.98 -7.19
CA ILE A 215 -19.97 11.28 -7.42
C ILE A 215 -20.07 11.68 -8.89
N VAL A 216 -19.90 10.74 -9.83
CA VAL A 216 -20.07 11.00 -11.26
C VAL A 216 -21.52 11.40 -11.56
N GLU A 217 -22.52 10.71 -11.00
CA GLU A 217 -23.93 11.09 -11.16
C GLU A 217 -24.21 12.51 -10.64
N LYS A 218 -23.69 12.87 -9.45
CA LYS A 218 -23.81 14.21 -8.88
C LYS A 218 -23.14 15.28 -9.74
N LEU A 219 -21.95 15.01 -10.26
CA LEU A 219 -21.22 15.94 -11.12
C LEU A 219 -21.88 16.11 -12.50
N LYS A 220 -22.45 15.03 -13.05
CA LYS A 220 -23.24 15.08 -14.29
C LYS A 220 -24.49 15.94 -14.12
N ALA A 221 -25.21 15.80 -13.01
CA ALA A 221 -26.39 16.62 -12.71
C ALA A 221 -26.06 18.13 -12.64
N LYS A 222 -24.81 18.47 -12.32
CA LYS A 222 -24.30 19.86 -12.32
C LYS A 222 -23.67 20.29 -13.65
N GLY A 223 -23.61 19.42 -14.66
CA GLY A 223 -22.95 19.70 -15.93
C GLY A 223 -21.42 19.80 -15.84
N LEU A 224 -20.80 19.24 -14.79
CA LEU A 224 -19.35 19.35 -14.53
C LEU A 224 -18.53 18.17 -15.09
N VAL A 225 -19.19 17.18 -15.70
CA VAL A 225 -18.55 16.10 -16.45
C VAL A 225 -18.72 16.41 -17.94
N LEU A 226 -17.63 16.79 -18.61
CA LEU A 226 -17.65 17.25 -20.00
C LEU A 226 -17.49 16.10 -21.00
N LYS A 227 -16.76 15.04 -20.61
CA LYS A 227 -16.48 13.90 -21.47
C LYS A 227 -16.25 12.63 -20.65
N GLU A 228 -16.63 11.50 -21.23
CA GLU A 228 -16.35 10.16 -20.74
C GLU A 228 -15.63 9.37 -21.84
N LEU A 229 -14.43 8.89 -21.53
CA LEU A 229 -13.56 8.18 -22.44
C LEU A 229 -13.27 6.79 -21.87
N PRO A 230 -13.86 5.72 -22.43
CA PRO A 230 -13.53 4.35 -22.03
C PRO A 230 -12.04 4.06 -22.27
N ILE A 231 -11.40 3.38 -21.32
CA ILE A 231 -10.01 2.95 -21.40
C ILE A 231 -9.84 1.54 -20.83
N SER A 232 -8.77 0.86 -21.20
CA SER A 232 -8.19 -0.24 -20.41
C SER A 232 -6.82 0.21 -19.90
N HIS A 233 -6.49 -0.17 -18.67
CA HIS A 233 -5.15 0.04 -18.15
C HIS A 233 -4.80 -0.97 -17.06
N ALA A 234 -3.49 -1.15 -16.86
CA ALA A 234 -2.93 -1.92 -15.77
C ALA A 234 -3.21 -1.27 -14.40
N VAL A 235 -3.74 -2.07 -13.47
CA VAL A 235 -3.99 -1.70 -12.08
C VAL A 235 -3.30 -2.70 -11.16
N GLY A 236 -2.53 -2.19 -10.19
CA GLY A 236 -1.88 -3.00 -9.17
C GLY A 236 -2.91 -3.66 -8.25
N CYS A 237 -2.92 -4.99 -8.23
CA CYS A 237 -3.87 -5.82 -7.49
C CYS A 237 -3.15 -6.71 -6.48
N HIS A 238 -3.86 -7.10 -5.42
CA HIS A 238 -3.33 -8.09 -4.48
C HIS A 238 -3.19 -9.46 -5.16
N GLU A 239 -2.00 -10.08 -5.11
CA GLU A 239 -1.69 -11.37 -5.76
C GLU A 239 -2.71 -12.48 -5.41
N ARG A 240 -3.30 -12.45 -4.21
CA ARG A 240 -4.14 -13.55 -3.71
C ARG A 240 -5.61 -13.42 -4.08
N CYS A 241 -6.20 -12.24 -3.86
CA CYS A 241 -7.64 -12.03 -4.06
C CYS A 241 -7.96 -11.25 -5.34
N GLY A 242 -6.96 -10.68 -6.02
CA GLY A 242 -7.13 -9.92 -7.26
C GLY A 242 -7.81 -8.56 -7.08
N THR A 243 -8.10 -8.13 -5.85
CA THR A 243 -8.69 -6.81 -5.58
C THR A 243 -7.66 -5.71 -5.84
N PRO A 244 -8.03 -4.62 -6.53
CA PRO A 244 -7.20 -3.42 -6.65
C PRO A 244 -6.70 -2.93 -5.30
N MET A 245 -5.43 -2.54 -5.27
CA MET A 245 -4.78 -2.04 -4.07
C MET A 245 -5.11 -0.58 -3.83
N GLU A 246 -5.27 -0.22 -2.56
CA GLU A 246 -5.38 1.17 -2.13
C GLU A 246 -4.12 1.58 -1.36
N ILE A 247 -3.81 2.87 -1.35
CA ILE A 247 -2.76 3.44 -0.53
C ILE A 247 -3.45 4.08 0.68
N ILE A 248 -3.21 3.53 1.87
CA ILE A 248 -3.86 4.01 3.09
C ILE A 248 -2.79 4.28 4.16
N PRO A 249 -2.69 5.51 4.71
CA PRO A 249 -1.76 5.82 5.79
C PRO A 249 -2.11 5.04 7.03
N THR A 250 -1.21 4.16 7.45
CA THR A 250 -1.36 3.37 8.66
C THR A 250 -0.01 3.21 9.35
N ALA A 251 -0.02 3.06 10.67
CA ALA A 251 1.17 2.75 11.42
C ALA A 251 1.57 1.29 11.18
N GLN A 252 2.69 1.08 10.49
CA GLN A 252 3.21 -0.25 10.16
C GLN A 252 4.69 -0.36 10.54
N TRP A 253 5.17 -1.60 10.67
CA TRP A 253 6.59 -1.93 10.77
C TRP A 253 7.17 -2.22 9.39
N PHE A 254 8.34 -1.65 9.14
CA PHE A 254 9.08 -1.76 7.89
C PHE A 254 10.49 -2.27 8.15
N ILE A 255 11.05 -3.00 7.19
CA ILE A 255 12.49 -3.23 7.09
C ILE A 255 13.03 -2.24 6.07
N ASN A 256 14.02 -1.44 6.47
CA ASN A 256 14.81 -0.62 5.56
C ASN A 256 15.51 -1.54 4.56
N VAL A 257 15.08 -1.48 3.30
CA VAL A 257 15.67 -2.22 2.19
C VAL A 257 16.18 -1.28 1.10
N LEU A 258 15.65 -0.05 1.04
CA LEU A 258 16.04 0.93 0.03
C LEU A 258 17.49 1.37 0.21
N ASP A 259 17.97 1.56 1.45
CA ASP A 259 19.36 1.94 1.72
C ASP A 259 20.36 0.79 1.46
N HIS A 260 19.86 -0.43 1.24
CA HIS A 260 20.67 -1.62 1.04
C HIS A 260 20.65 -2.15 -0.39
N LYS A 261 20.05 -1.42 -1.35
CA LYS A 261 19.98 -1.81 -2.77
C LYS A 261 21.35 -2.18 -3.34
N GLN A 262 22.36 -1.33 -3.16
CA GLN A 262 23.70 -1.59 -3.69
C GLN A 262 24.28 -2.89 -3.13
N LYS A 263 24.18 -3.09 -1.81
CA LYS A 263 24.61 -4.34 -1.16
C LYS A 263 23.91 -5.57 -1.71
N PHE A 264 22.62 -5.46 -2.05
CA PHE A 264 21.87 -6.56 -2.67
C PHE A 264 22.36 -6.88 -4.08
N LEU A 265 22.72 -5.87 -4.87
CA LEU A 265 23.31 -6.02 -6.21
C LEU A 265 24.73 -6.61 -6.14
N ASP A 266 25.55 -6.15 -5.19
CA ASP A 266 26.90 -6.68 -4.98
C ASP A 266 26.86 -8.15 -4.58
N ASN A 267 25.99 -8.51 -3.62
CA ASN A 267 25.75 -9.90 -3.23
C ASN A 267 25.17 -10.73 -4.39
N ALA A 268 24.42 -10.11 -5.31
CA ALA A 268 23.93 -10.82 -6.48
C ALA A 268 25.06 -11.27 -7.40
N ASN A 269 26.18 -10.54 -7.45
CA ASN A 269 27.33 -10.90 -8.27
C ASN A 269 28.08 -12.14 -7.75
N SER A 270 28.00 -12.42 -6.44
CA SER A 270 28.60 -13.63 -5.85
C SER A 270 27.73 -14.88 -6.00
N ILE A 271 26.51 -14.78 -6.53
CA ILE A 271 25.58 -15.90 -6.68
C ILE A 271 25.54 -16.37 -8.13
N LYS A 272 25.99 -17.61 -8.36
CA LYS A 272 25.84 -18.26 -9.67
C LYS A 272 24.38 -18.68 -9.87
N ARG A 273 23.73 -18.16 -10.92
CA ARG A 273 22.31 -18.39 -11.22
C ARG A 273 22.13 -19.27 -12.45
N TYR A 274 21.10 -20.11 -12.39
CA TYR A 274 20.69 -20.98 -13.48
C TYR A 274 19.18 -20.83 -13.70
N PRO A 275 18.72 -20.32 -14.85
CA PRO A 275 19.52 -19.79 -15.98
C PRO A 275 20.14 -18.42 -15.71
N GLU A 276 21.18 -18.05 -16.47
CA GLU A 276 21.99 -16.84 -16.23
C GLU A 276 21.16 -15.54 -16.28
N TYR A 277 20.17 -15.46 -17.16
CA TYR A 277 19.30 -14.28 -17.29
C TYR A 277 18.50 -13.96 -16.02
N MET A 278 18.37 -14.90 -15.07
CA MET A 278 17.73 -14.64 -13.77
C MET A 278 18.50 -13.61 -12.95
N LYS A 279 19.80 -13.38 -13.23
CA LYS A 279 20.54 -12.28 -12.63
C LYS A 279 19.92 -10.94 -13.02
N LYS A 280 19.71 -10.72 -14.32
CA LYS A 280 19.11 -9.50 -14.84
C LYS A 280 17.73 -9.22 -14.21
N ARG A 281 16.87 -10.24 -14.12
CA ARG A 281 15.56 -10.12 -13.45
C ARG A 281 15.66 -9.76 -11.97
N TYR A 282 16.68 -10.27 -11.28
CA TYR A 282 16.92 -9.93 -9.88
C TYR A 282 17.40 -8.48 -9.76
N ASP A 283 18.36 -8.06 -10.59
CA ASP A 283 18.93 -6.71 -10.57
C ASP A 283 17.82 -5.69 -10.86
N GLU A 284 17.04 -5.90 -11.93
CA GLU A 284 15.87 -5.08 -12.27
C GLU A 284 14.87 -5.00 -11.10
N ARG A 285 14.65 -6.11 -10.37
CA ARG A 285 13.75 -6.12 -9.20
C ARG A 285 14.30 -5.29 -8.05
N VAL A 286 15.60 -5.33 -7.79
CA VAL A 286 16.24 -4.55 -6.71
C VAL A 286 16.26 -3.06 -7.05
N GLU A 287 16.62 -2.72 -8.28
CA GLU A 287 16.64 -1.34 -8.79
C GLU A 287 15.26 -0.69 -8.67
N ASN A 288 14.21 -1.44 -9.02
CA ASN A 288 12.82 -0.98 -9.00
C ASN A 288 12.10 -1.10 -7.64
N LEU A 289 12.80 -1.38 -6.53
CA LEU A 289 12.18 -1.26 -5.20
C LEU A 289 11.84 0.22 -4.96
N LYS A 290 10.57 0.53 -4.77
CA LYS A 290 10.09 1.89 -4.49
C LYS A 290 9.83 2.12 -3.00
N TRP A 291 9.66 1.03 -2.26
CA TRP A 291 9.17 1.04 -0.89
C TRP A 291 10.03 0.17 0.02
N ASP A 292 10.16 0.61 1.26
CA ASP A 292 10.67 -0.28 2.30
C ASP A 292 9.69 -1.44 2.56
N ARG A 293 10.23 -2.58 2.97
CA ARG A 293 9.44 -3.80 3.06
C ARG A 293 8.53 -3.74 4.28
N CYS A 294 7.23 -3.51 4.04
CA CYS A 294 6.20 -3.64 5.07
C CYS A 294 6.12 -5.09 5.56
N ILE A 295 6.42 -5.32 6.84
CA ILE A 295 6.36 -6.65 7.49
C ILE A 295 5.12 -6.85 8.36
N SER A 296 4.37 -5.79 8.61
CA SER A 296 3.12 -5.87 9.38
C SER A 296 1.98 -6.41 8.53
N ARG A 297 1.19 -7.32 9.10
CA ARG A 297 -0.02 -7.87 8.49
C ARG A 297 -1.14 -7.86 9.50
N GLN A 298 -2.33 -7.37 9.10
CA GLN A 298 -3.52 -7.36 9.95
C GLN A 298 -4.26 -8.70 9.81
N ARG A 299 -3.57 -9.78 10.17
CA ARG A 299 -4.06 -11.16 10.04
C ARG A 299 -3.96 -11.91 11.35
N PHE A 300 -4.85 -12.89 11.53
CA PHE A 300 -4.87 -13.70 12.75
C PHE A 300 -3.78 -14.77 12.75
N TYR A 301 -3.57 -15.43 11.61
CA TYR A 301 -2.62 -16.53 11.45
C TYR A 301 -1.29 -16.05 10.90
N GLY A 302 -0.22 -16.26 11.67
CA GLY A 302 1.14 -15.83 11.36
C GLY A 302 1.97 -15.70 12.64
N ILE A 303 3.27 -15.46 12.49
CA ILE A 303 4.14 -15.19 13.65
C ILE A 303 3.83 -13.78 14.16
N PRO A 304 3.45 -13.62 15.43
CA PRO A 304 3.19 -12.29 15.97
C PRO A 304 4.50 -11.49 16.10
N ILE A 305 4.46 -10.22 15.72
CA ILE A 305 5.57 -9.28 15.95
C ILE A 305 5.66 -9.06 17.48
N PRO A 306 6.83 -9.28 18.10
CA PRO A 306 6.97 -9.35 19.57
C PRO A 306 7.02 -7.95 20.20
N VAL A 307 5.96 -7.18 20.03
CA VAL A 307 5.87 -5.79 20.53
C VAL A 307 4.56 -5.55 21.24
N ARG A 308 4.67 -4.85 22.37
CA ARG A 308 3.54 -4.25 23.08
C ARG A 308 3.67 -2.74 23.05
N TYR A 309 2.57 -2.06 23.34
CA TYR A 309 2.54 -0.60 23.42
C TYR A 309 2.07 -0.20 24.81
N SER A 310 2.78 0.75 25.43
CA SER A 310 2.33 1.40 26.66
C SER A 310 1.00 2.10 26.39
N LYS A 311 -0.03 1.82 27.20
CA LYS A 311 -1.30 2.55 27.10
C LYS A 311 -1.18 4.02 27.52
N LYS A 312 -0.16 4.35 28.33
CA LYS A 312 0.07 5.71 28.84
C LYS A 312 0.88 6.55 27.85
N THR A 313 2.00 6.01 27.37
CA THR A 313 2.98 6.75 26.57
C THR A 313 2.93 6.41 25.07
N GLY A 314 2.30 5.31 24.68
CA GLY A 314 2.32 4.80 23.30
C GLY A 314 3.66 4.17 22.88
N GLU A 315 4.64 4.17 23.77
CA GLU A 315 5.98 3.65 23.51
C GLU A 315 6.00 2.15 23.30
N VAL A 316 6.99 1.69 22.53
CA VAL A 316 7.22 0.29 22.23
C VAL A 316 7.84 -0.41 23.44
N ILE A 317 7.20 -1.47 23.91
CA ILE A 317 7.71 -2.36 24.95
C ILE A 317 8.12 -3.68 24.29
N LEU A 318 9.37 -4.07 24.51
CA LEU A 318 9.96 -5.28 23.95
C LEU A 318 10.07 -6.37 25.04
N PRO A 319 9.88 -7.66 24.69
CA PRO A 319 10.19 -8.75 25.61
C PRO A 319 11.70 -8.97 25.70
N ASP A 320 12.14 -9.59 26.80
CA ASP A 320 13.52 -10.08 26.89
C ASP A 320 13.72 -11.26 25.93
N ALA A 321 14.95 -11.43 25.42
CA ALA A 321 15.26 -12.46 24.43
C ALA A 321 15.00 -13.90 24.93
N ASP A 322 15.07 -14.12 26.25
CA ASP A 322 14.82 -15.42 26.87
C ASP A 322 13.33 -15.76 26.98
N GLN A 323 12.43 -14.77 26.90
CA GLN A 323 10.98 -14.96 26.94
C GLN A 323 10.40 -15.41 25.59
N LEU A 324 11.13 -15.23 24.49
CA LEU A 324 10.65 -15.62 23.18
C LEU A 324 10.36 -17.13 23.12
N PRO A 325 9.49 -17.63 22.23
CA PRO A 325 8.49 -16.85 21.53
C PRO A 325 7.42 -16.36 22.51
N VAL A 326 6.91 -15.14 22.29
CA VAL A 326 5.81 -14.56 23.07
C VAL A 326 4.57 -14.33 22.19
N ASP A 327 3.39 -14.48 22.77
CA ASP A 327 2.16 -13.89 22.26
C ASP A 327 1.98 -12.48 22.86
N PRO A 328 2.22 -11.41 22.08
CA PRO A 328 2.16 -10.04 22.59
C PRO A 328 0.75 -9.61 23.03
N ILE A 329 -0.31 -10.37 22.74
CA ILE A 329 -1.64 -10.10 23.29
C ILE A 329 -1.72 -10.62 24.73
N ASN A 330 -1.33 -11.87 24.94
CA ASN A 330 -1.60 -12.61 26.17
C ASN A 330 -0.44 -12.57 27.17
N ASP A 331 0.80 -12.56 26.69
CA ASP A 331 1.99 -12.68 27.51
C ASP A 331 2.48 -11.32 28.01
N ARG A 332 2.92 -11.27 29.27
CA ARG A 332 3.46 -10.06 29.90
C ARG A 332 4.99 -10.03 29.76
N PRO A 333 5.58 -8.88 29.40
CA PRO A 333 7.02 -8.71 29.43
C PRO A 333 7.50 -8.73 30.90
N LYS A 334 8.69 -9.27 31.14
CA LYS A 334 9.32 -9.27 32.48
C LYS A 334 9.65 -7.84 32.92
N THR A 335 10.14 -7.04 31.98
CA THR A 335 10.53 -5.65 32.17
C THR A 335 9.46 -4.73 31.60
N LEU A 336 9.02 -3.77 32.42
CA LEU A 336 8.18 -2.66 31.97
C LEU A 336 9.02 -1.38 32.08
N PRO A 337 8.98 -0.49 31.07
CA PRO A 337 9.54 0.85 31.23
C PRO A 337 8.83 1.57 32.39
N GLU A 338 9.57 2.41 33.12
CA GLU A 338 9.07 3.19 34.25
C GLU A 338 7.85 4.08 33.90
#